data_AF-A0A2R5FFB5-F1
#
_entry.id   AF-A0A2R5FFB5-F1
#
_cell.length_a   1.000
_cell.length_b   1.000
_cell.length_c   1.000
_cell.angle_alpha   90.00
_cell.angle_beta   90.00
_cell.angle_gamma   90.00
#
_symmetry.space_group_name_H-M   'P 1'
#
loop_
_entity.id
_entity.type
_entity.pdbx_description
1 polymer ?
#
loop_
_entity_poly.entity_id
_entity_poly.type
_entity_poly.pdbx_seq_one_letter_code
_entity_poly.pdbx_strand_id
1 'polypeptide(L)'
;MPNAQCPMPNAQCPMPNAQCPMPNAPTLFTLFIRNIGYYILGFIVVGVLMSVSHKYTVLASVSLSITLFITSCTENKVSQCQRLIRVVNAGTSLIDKNKGTQVITSIQLSKDLEFVTKSIRELNLKDPKLKEFQSGFVKIFQNLSQAVAKAARALGATKTADASASGREKIQKARDEIDSALTTATTLGKQSDTLVNQMNKYCSQPE
;
A
#
# COMPACT_ATOMS: atom_id res chain seq x y z
N MET A 1 26.53 -32.55 47.22
CA MET A 1 25.77 -31.55 46.45
C MET A 1 25.29 -32.23 45.17
N PRO A 2 23.99 -32.53 44.99
CA PRO A 2 23.52 -33.29 43.84
C PRO A 2 23.32 -32.39 42.62
N ASN A 3 23.85 -32.87 41.49
CA ASN A 3 23.77 -32.26 40.17
C ASN A 3 22.33 -32.41 39.65
N ALA A 4 21.52 -31.34 39.74
CA ALA A 4 20.17 -31.33 39.21
C ALA A 4 20.21 -31.24 37.68
N GLN A 5 20.19 -32.38 37.00
CA GLN A 5 19.89 -32.45 35.57
C GLN A 5 18.40 -32.13 35.38
N CYS A 6 18.10 -30.92 34.92
CA CYS A 6 16.77 -30.60 34.43
C CYS A 6 16.57 -31.32 33.08
N PRO A 7 15.57 -32.22 32.94
CA PRO A 7 15.23 -32.78 31.65
C PRO A 7 14.60 -31.69 30.80
N MET A 8 15.21 -31.35 29.65
CA MET A 8 14.55 -30.54 28.64
C MET A 8 13.43 -31.36 28.01
N PRO A 9 12.16 -30.90 28.03
CA PRO A 9 11.14 -31.47 27.18
C PRO A 9 11.49 -31.08 25.74
N ASN A 10 11.69 -32.07 24.87
CA ASN A 10 11.63 -31.86 23.43
C ASN A 10 10.20 -31.44 23.06
N ALA A 11 9.88 -30.16 23.23
CA ALA A 11 8.72 -29.56 22.63
C ALA A 11 9.00 -29.43 21.13
N GLN A 12 8.77 -30.53 20.39
CA GLN A 12 8.48 -30.42 18.97
C GLN A 12 7.24 -29.54 18.85
N CYS A 13 7.42 -28.26 18.56
CA CYS A 13 6.33 -27.42 18.08
C CYS A 13 5.90 -28.02 16.75
N PRO A 14 4.69 -28.61 16.63
CA PRO A 14 4.16 -28.92 15.32
C PRO A 14 3.88 -27.57 14.67
N MET A 15 4.67 -27.21 13.65
CA MET A 15 4.24 -26.17 12.72
C MET A 15 2.89 -26.63 12.17
N PRO A 16 1.79 -25.85 12.36
CA PRO A 16 0.60 -26.10 11.59
C PRO A 16 0.96 -25.81 10.15
N ASN A 17 1.01 -26.86 9.33
CA ASN A 17 0.97 -26.76 7.88
C ASN A 17 -0.42 -26.26 7.45
N ALA A 18 -0.84 -25.11 7.97
CA ALA A 18 -1.93 -24.34 7.42
C ALA A 18 -1.43 -23.81 6.08
N GLN A 19 -1.53 -24.63 5.04
CA GLN A 19 -1.76 -24.14 3.69
C GLN A 19 -2.99 -23.26 3.80
N CYS A 20 -2.78 -21.96 4.01
CA CYS A 20 -3.78 -20.95 3.74
C CYS A 20 -4.11 -21.12 2.25
N PRO A 21 -5.32 -21.57 1.88
CA PRO A 21 -5.72 -21.48 0.49
C PRO A 21 -5.78 -19.98 0.20
N MET A 22 -4.86 -19.49 -0.63
CA MET A 22 -4.99 -18.16 -1.19
C MET A 22 -6.33 -18.13 -1.95
N PRO A 23 -7.28 -17.26 -1.59
CA PRO A 23 -8.29 -16.90 -2.54
C PRO A 23 -7.55 -16.20 -3.67
N ASN A 24 -7.44 -16.92 -4.78
CA ASN A 24 -7.33 -16.43 -6.14
C ASN A 24 -8.48 -15.44 -6.43
N ALA A 25 -8.40 -14.26 -5.82
CA ALA A 25 -9.12 -13.10 -6.28
C ALA A 25 -8.20 -12.43 -7.32
N PRO A 26 -8.51 -12.51 -8.63
CA PRO A 26 -7.88 -11.63 -9.60
C PRO A 26 -8.28 -10.20 -9.21
N THR A 27 -7.39 -9.52 -8.51
CA THR A 27 -7.53 -8.10 -8.25
C THR A 27 -7.51 -7.40 -9.60
N LEU A 28 -8.34 -6.37 -9.72
CA LEU A 28 -8.47 -5.41 -10.83
C LEU A 28 -7.13 -4.91 -11.42
N PHE A 29 -6.02 -5.17 -10.73
CA PHE A 29 -4.64 -4.90 -11.08
C PHE A 29 -4.10 -5.70 -12.30
N THR A 30 -4.58 -6.92 -12.56
CA THR A 30 -4.15 -7.70 -13.74
C THR A 30 -4.82 -7.24 -15.05
N LEU A 31 -5.99 -6.61 -14.98
CA LEU A 31 -6.67 -6.04 -16.15
C LEU A 31 -6.07 -4.70 -16.59
N PHE A 32 -5.49 -3.92 -15.65
CA PHE A 32 -4.90 -2.62 -15.96
C PHE A 32 -3.53 -2.71 -16.67
N ILE A 33 -2.69 -3.69 -16.31
CA ILE A 33 -1.38 -3.89 -16.97
C ILE A 33 -1.55 -4.38 -18.42
N ARG A 34 -2.62 -5.14 -18.72
CA ARG A 34 -2.93 -5.60 -20.10
C ARG A 34 -3.49 -4.49 -21.00
N ASN A 35 -4.08 -3.44 -20.43
CA ASN A 35 -4.65 -2.31 -21.19
C ASN A 35 -3.61 -1.20 -21.46
N ILE A 36 -2.70 -0.94 -20.51
CA ILE A 36 -1.60 0.04 -20.71
C ILE A 36 -0.54 -0.49 -21.69
N GLY A 37 -0.28 -1.81 -21.73
CA GLY A 37 0.62 -2.42 -22.71
C GLY A 37 0.14 -2.23 -24.17
N TYR A 38 -1.18 -2.27 -24.40
CA TYR A 38 -1.78 -2.03 -25.73
C TYR A 38 -1.72 -0.54 -26.13
N TYR A 39 -1.88 0.37 -25.18
CA TYR A 39 -1.83 1.82 -25.43
C TYR A 39 -0.42 2.31 -25.80
N ILE A 40 0.62 1.75 -25.17
CA ILE A 40 2.02 2.11 -25.46
C ILE A 40 2.51 1.46 -26.77
N LEU A 41 2.12 0.21 -27.07
CA LEU A 41 2.48 -0.43 -28.34
C LEU A 41 1.72 0.19 -29.54
N GLY A 42 0.47 0.62 -29.34
CA GLY A 42 -0.32 1.34 -30.33
C GLY A 42 0.24 2.72 -30.68
N PHE A 43 0.77 3.47 -29.70
CA PHE A 43 1.38 4.78 -29.94
C PHE A 43 2.64 4.71 -30.80
N ILE A 44 3.44 3.66 -30.65
CA ILE A 44 4.68 3.49 -31.45
C ILE A 44 4.34 3.09 -32.90
N VAL A 45 3.32 2.24 -33.12
CA VAL A 45 2.90 1.82 -34.47
C VAL A 45 2.20 2.95 -35.23
N VAL A 46 1.37 3.76 -34.57
CA VAL A 46 0.71 4.93 -35.18
C VAL A 46 1.72 6.05 -35.49
N GLY A 47 2.74 6.24 -34.64
CA GLY A 47 3.81 7.22 -34.86
C GLY A 47 4.68 6.91 -36.09
N VAL A 48 4.97 5.63 -36.36
CA VAL A 48 5.72 5.21 -37.56
C VAL A 48 4.85 5.33 -38.82
N LEU A 49 3.55 5.08 -38.73
CA LEU A 49 2.61 5.23 -39.86
C LEU A 49 2.35 6.70 -40.23
N MET A 50 2.34 7.61 -39.25
CA MET A 50 2.16 9.06 -39.49
C MET A 50 3.39 9.75 -40.10
N SER A 51 4.60 9.19 -39.93
CA SER A 51 5.82 9.76 -40.52
C SER A 51 5.94 9.50 -42.04
N VAL A 52 5.31 8.44 -42.54
CA VAL A 52 5.28 8.11 -43.98
C VAL A 52 4.21 8.91 -44.75
N SER A 53 3.13 9.34 -44.07
CA SER A 53 2.02 10.09 -44.70
C SER A 53 2.23 11.60 -44.79
N HIS A 54 3.26 12.14 -44.11
CA HIS A 54 3.49 13.59 -43.99
C HIS A 54 3.97 14.27 -45.29
N LYS A 55 4.16 13.52 -46.38
CA LYS A 55 4.48 14.06 -47.71
C LYS A 55 3.26 14.33 -48.61
N TYR A 56 2.05 13.94 -48.20
CA TYR A 56 0.87 14.00 -49.10
C TYR A 56 -0.31 14.86 -48.60
N THR A 57 -0.23 15.52 -47.44
CA THR A 57 -1.40 16.23 -46.85
C THR A 57 -1.14 17.72 -46.54
N VAL A 58 -0.17 18.35 -47.21
CA VAL A 58 0.15 19.79 -47.01
C VAL A 58 -0.74 20.71 -47.89
N LEU A 59 -1.84 20.22 -48.47
CA LEU A 59 -2.56 20.94 -49.54
C LEU A 59 -4.11 21.02 -49.43
N ALA A 60 -4.69 21.02 -48.22
CA ALA A 60 -6.09 21.45 -48.02
C ALA A 60 -6.30 21.88 -46.55
N SER A 61 -6.16 23.17 -46.20
CA SER A 61 -7.18 24.23 -46.25
C SER A 61 -8.15 24.27 -45.05
N VAL A 62 -8.04 25.37 -44.29
CA VAL A 62 -9.15 26.24 -43.85
C VAL A 62 -9.98 25.80 -42.62
N SER A 63 -9.63 26.46 -41.50
CA SER A 63 -10.48 26.98 -40.40
C SER A 63 -11.87 26.38 -40.13
N LEU A 64 -12.07 25.93 -38.88
CA LEU A 64 -13.31 26.21 -38.14
C LEU A 64 -13.00 26.37 -36.64
N SER A 65 -13.29 27.55 -36.12
CA SER A 65 -13.02 27.97 -34.74
C SER A 65 -14.14 27.57 -33.77
N ILE A 66 -13.78 27.53 -32.49
CA ILE A 66 -14.60 27.74 -31.27
C ILE A 66 -15.49 26.57 -30.81
N THR A 67 -15.05 25.90 -29.75
CA THR A 67 -15.74 26.08 -28.45
C THR A 67 -14.76 25.89 -27.30
N LEU A 68 -14.54 26.98 -26.56
CA LEU A 68 -14.02 26.98 -25.20
C LEU A 68 -14.81 25.98 -24.36
N PHE A 69 -14.21 24.86 -23.96
CA PHE A 69 -14.52 24.28 -22.64
C PHE A 69 -13.51 24.85 -21.67
N ILE A 70 -13.77 26.07 -21.19
CA ILE A 70 -13.27 26.44 -19.87
C ILE A 70 -14.18 25.69 -18.90
N THR A 71 -13.84 24.45 -18.57
CA THR A 71 -14.26 23.92 -17.27
C THR A 71 -13.57 24.81 -16.25
N SER A 72 -14.28 25.80 -15.72
CA SER A 72 -13.85 26.49 -14.52
C SER A 72 -13.51 25.42 -13.49
N CYS A 73 -12.32 25.50 -12.91
CA CYS A 73 -11.85 24.58 -11.88
C CYS A 73 -12.68 24.74 -10.60
N THR A 74 -13.95 24.34 -10.62
CA THR A 74 -14.63 23.94 -9.39
C THR A 74 -14.10 22.56 -9.04
N GLU A 75 -13.52 22.45 -7.86
CA GLU A 75 -12.88 21.22 -7.39
C GLU A 75 -13.94 20.16 -7.11
N ASN A 76 -14.26 19.37 -8.13
CA ASN A 76 -15.37 18.43 -8.11
C ASN A 76 -15.08 17.21 -7.22
N LYS A 77 -16.12 16.57 -6.68
CA LYS A 77 -16.01 15.39 -5.78
C LYS A 77 -15.10 14.31 -6.39
N VAL A 78 -15.22 14.08 -7.69
CA VAL A 78 -14.41 13.12 -8.45
C VAL A 78 -12.92 13.46 -8.42
N SER A 79 -12.55 14.74 -8.57
CA SER A 79 -11.15 15.19 -8.54
C SER A 79 -10.52 15.00 -7.15
N GLN A 80 -11.30 15.22 -6.09
CA GLN A 80 -10.88 15.02 -4.70
C GLN A 80 -10.71 13.52 -4.39
N CYS A 81 -11.65 12.68 -4.83
CA CYS A 81 -11.56 11.23 -4.77
C CYS A 81 -10.28 10.69 -5.43
N GLN A 82 -9.97 11.14 -6.65
CA GLN A 82 -8.77 10.69 -7.38
C GLN A 82 -7.48 11.02 -6.64
N ARG A 83 -7.40 12.20 -6.01
CA ARG A 83 -6.23 12.60 -5.21
C ARG A 83 -6.06 11.69 -3.99
N LEU A 84 -7.14 11.46 -3.25
CA LEU A 84 -7.09 10.59 -2.06
C LEU A 84 -6.72 9.15 -2.42
N ILE A 85 -7.40 8.56 -3.41
CA ILE A 85 -7.15 7.19 -3.88
C ILE A 85 -5.69 7.02 -4.32
N ARG A 86 -5.13 8.00 -5.04
CA ARG A 86 -3.74 7.94 -5.52
C ARG A 86 -2.75 7.78 -4.36
N VAL A 87 -2.87 8.61 -3.33
CA VAL A 87 -1.92 8.60 -2.20
C VAL A 87 -2.11 7.34 -1.35
N VAL A 88 -3.35 6.91 -1.12
CA VAL A 88 -3.65 5.65 -0.41
C VAL A 88 -3.05 4.45 -1.15
N ASN A 89 -3.24 4.36 -2.47
CA ASN A 89 -2.69 3.27 -3.28
C ASN A 89 -1.16 3.27 -3.30
N ALA A 90 -0.52 4.44 -3.26
CA ALA A 90 0.93 4.53 -3.12
C ALA A 90 1.41 3.92 -1.80
N GLY A 91 0.72 4.21 -0.69
CA GLY A 91 0.97 3.58 0.62
C GLY A 91 0.82 2.06 0.58
N THR A 92 -0.27 1.56 -0.02
CA THR A 92 -0.50 0.12 -0.17
C THR A 92 0.61 -0.56 -1.00
N SER A 93 1.06 0.08 -2.08
CA SER A 93 2.15 -0.45 -2.90
C SER A 93 3.48 -0.57 -2.13
N LEU A 94 3.77 0.35 -1.21
CA LEU A 94 4.96 0.28 -0.37
C LEU A 94 4.93 -0.94 0.56
N ILE A 95 3.74 -1.25 1.12
CA ILE A 95 3.55 -2.43 1.97
C ILE A 95 3.80 -3.70 1.16
N ASP A 96 3.24 -3.79 -0.06
CA ASP A 96 3.38 -4.96 -0.91
C ASP A 96 4.83 -5.23 -1.34
N LYS A 97 5.59 -4.18 -1.64
CA LYS A 97 7.00 -4.28 -2.05
C LYS A 97 7.93 -4.74 -0.93
N ASN A 98 7.53 -4.58 0.33
CA ASN A 98 8.36 -4.85 1.49
C ASN A 98 7.92 -6.12 2.27
N LYS A 99 7.06 -6.95 1.68
CA LYS A 99 6.66 -8.24 2.26
C LYS A 99 7.86 -9.18 2.39
N GLY A 100 8.13 -9.65 3.61
CA GLY A 100 9.15 -10.66 3.89
C GLY A 100 10.60 -10.18 3.87
N THR A 101 10.82 -8.87 3.93
CA THR A 101 12.16 -8.26 3.80
C THR A 101 12.83 -7.97 5.16
N GLN A 102 14.13 -7.67 5.16
CA GLN A 102 14.95 -7.52 6.37
C GLN A 102 14.54 -6.33 7.29
N VAL A 103 15.01 -6.33 8.54
CA VAL A 103 14.74 -5.28 9.55
C VAL A 103 14.92 -3.84 9.03
N ILE A 104 15.99 -3.58 8.26
CA ILE A 104 16.29 -2.23 7.73
C ILE A 104 15.17 -1.76 6.81
N THR A 105 14.70 -2.64 5.92
CA THR A 105 13.58 -2.33 5.02
C THR A 105 12.27 -2.14 5.79
N SER A 106 12.05 -2.85 6.91
CA SER A 106 10.89 -2.62 7.77
C SER A 106 10.93 -1.26 8.47
N ILE A 107 12.12 -0.82 8.93
CA ILE A 107 12.30 0.54 9.47
C ILE A 107 12.03 1.59 8.39
N GLN A 108 12.57 1.41 7.18
CA GLN A 108 12.32 2.34 6.08
C GLN A 108 10.84 2.40 5.70
N LEU A 109 10.18 1.24 5.59
CA LEU A 109 8.74 1.16 5.33
C LEU A 109 7.94 1.95 6.37
N SER A 110 8.25 1.84 7.66
CA SER A 110 7.54 2.60 8.68
C SER A 110 7.63 4.13 8.45
N LYS A 111 8.81 4.62 8.05
CA LYS A 111 9.03 6.05 7.74
C LYS A 111 8.32 6.47 6.45
N ASP A 112 8.37 5.61 5.43
CA ASP A 112 7.67 5.87 4.16
C ASP A 112 6.16 5.92 4.37
N LEU A 113 5.61 5.06 5.24
CA LEU A 113 4.19 5.10 5.63
C LEU A 113 3.84 6.34 6.45
N GLU A 114 4.73 6.85 7.31
CA GLU A 114 4.54 8.15 7.97
C GLU A 114 4.52 9.29 6.97
N PHE A 115 5.41 9.26 5.97
CA PHE A 115 5.41 10.24 4.89
C PHE A 115 4.11 10.22 4.10
N VAL A 116 3.64 9.04 3.69
CA VAL A 116 2.34 8.87 3.05
C VAL A 116 1.22 9.42 3.93
N THR A 117 1.24 9.11 5.23
CA THR A 117 0.24 9.62 6.18
C THR A 117 0.24 11.15 6.24
N LYS A 118 1.42 11.78 6.22
CA LYS A 118 1.55 13.23 6.13
C LYS A 118 1.00 13.77 4.82
N SER A 119 1.33 13.15 3.68
CA SER A 119 0.78 13.53 2.38
C SER A 119 -0.74 13.42 2.33
N ILE A 120 -1.33 12.37 2.93
CA ILE A 120 -2.78 12.22 3.03
C ILE A 120 -3.36 13.36 3.86
N ARG A 121 -2.77 13.68 5.02
CA ARG A 121 -3.25 14.75 5.92
C ARG A 121 -3.23 16.14 5.27
N GLU A 122 -2.23 16.40 4.44
CA GLU A 122 -2.04 17.68 3.75
C GLU A 122 -2.94 17.85 2.52
N LEU A 123 -3.68 16.80 2.11
CA LEU A 123 -4.69 16.94 1.07
C LEU A 123 -5.79 17.91 1.50
N ASN A 124 -5.94 19.00 0.75
CA ASN A 124 -7.03 19.95 0.95
C ASN A 124 -8.32 19.41 0.33
N LEU A 125 -9.00 18.53 1.05
CA LEU A 125 -10.32 18.02 0.67
C LEU A 125 -11.39 18.98 1.19
N LYS A 126 -12.36 19.31 0.37
CA LYS A 126 -13.50 20.17 0.72
C LYS A 126 -14.73 19.37 1.10
N ASP A 127 -14.90 18.19 0.50
CA ASP A 127 -16.04 17.32 0.78
C ASP A 127 -15.95 16.73 2.20
N PRO A 128 -17.02 16.87 3.03
CA PRO A 128 -17.02 16.38 4.41
C PRO A 128 -16.77 14.87 4.53
N LYS A 129 -17.36 14.07 3.65
CA LYS A 129 -17.23 12.61 3.69
C LYS A 129 -15.84 12.16 3.22
N LEU A 130 -15.24 12.86 2.27
CA LEU A 130 -13.84 12.64 1.90
C LEU A 130 -12.87 12.99 3.03
N LYS A 131 -13.16 14.01 3.85
CA LYS A 131 -12.38 14.29 5.08
C LYS A 131 -12.49 13.17 6.12
N GLU A 132 -13.65 12.53 6.23
CA GLU A 132 -13.81 11.35 7.08
C GLU A 132 -12.96 10.17 6.58
N PHE A 133 -13.02 9.86 5.28
CA PHE A 133 -12.17 8.82 4.68
C PHE A 133 -10.68 9.14 4.85
N GLN A 134 -10.28 10.40 4.58
CA GLN A 134 -8.92 10.89 4.80
C GLN A 134 -8.45 10.64 6.23
N SER A 135 -9.26 11.01 7.22
CA SER A 135 -8.95 10.81 8.64
C SER A 135 -8.84 9.33 8.99
N GLY A 136 -9.71 8.49 8.42
CA GLY A 136 -9.64 7.04 8.57
C GLY A 136 -8.33 6.45 8.02
N PHE A 137 -7.93 6.85 6.81
CA PHE A 137 -6.67 6.40 6.21
C PHE A 137 -5.46 6.89 6.98
N VAL A 138 -5.45 8.16 7.41
CA VAL A 138 -4.39 8.72 8.27
C VAL A 138 -4.22 7.86 9.52
N LYS A 139 -5.32 7.52 10.20
CA LYS A 139 -5.28 6.68 11.40
C LYS A 139 -4.75 5.28 11.11
N ILE A 140 -5.19 4.66 10.02
CA ILE A 140 -4.78 3.31 9.62
C ILE A 140 -3.28 3.28 9.29
N PHE A 141 -2.81 4.15 8.41
CA PHE A 141 -1.41 4.18 8.00
C PHE A 141 -0.47 4.61 9.13
N GLN A 142 -0.90 5.52 10.00
CA GLN A 142 -0.14 5.90 11.20
C GLN A 142 0.02 4.73 12.17
N ASN A 143 -1.08 4.04 12.51
CA ASN A 143 -1.03 2.89 13.42
C ASN A 143 -0.23 1.74 12.80
N LEU A 144 -0.34 1.54 11.48
CA LEU A 144 0.42 0.52 10.78
C LEU A 144 1.91 0.84 10.79
N SER A 145 2.30 2.09 10.50
CA SER A 145 3.68 2.55 10.61
C SER A 145 4.26 2.24 11.99
N GLN A 146 3.53 2.59 13.06
CA GLN A 146 3.98 2.36 14.43
C GLN A 146 4.15 0.88 14.75
N ALA A 147 3.20 0.04 14.32
CA ALA A 147 3.29 -1.41 14.48
C ALA A 147 4.51 -1.98 13.74
N VAL A 148 4.76 -1.55 12.51
CA VAL A 148 5.92 -1.96 11.71
C VAL A 148 7.23 -1.50 12.36
N ALA A 149 7.30 -0.24 12.84
CA ALA A 149 8.47 0.28 13.52
C ALA A 149 8.77 -0.49 14.82
N LYS A 150 7.74 -0.83 15.59
CA LYS A 150 7.86 -1.63 16.81
C LYS A 150 8.39 -3.02 16.51
N ALA A 151 7.78 -3.73 15.56
CA ALA A 151 8.23 -5.06 15.13
C ALA A 151 9.68 -5.04 14.62
N ALA A 152 10.05 -4.03 13.84
CA ALA A 152 11.41 -3.90 13.31
C ALA A 152 12.45 -3.66 14.42
N ARG A 153 12.13 -2.84 15.43
CA ARG A 153 13.00 -2.63 16.60
C ARG A 153 13.13 -3.89 17.45
N ALA A 154 12.03 -4.59 17.68
CA ALA A 154 12.01 -5.86 18.40
C ALA A 154 12.92 -6.89 17.71
N LEU A 155 12.80 -7.03 16.38
CA LEU A 155 13.67 -7.90 15.58
C LEU A 155 15.12 -7.39 15.52
N GLY A 156 15.35 -6.09 15.63
CA GLY A 156 16.69 -5.52 15.79
C GLY A 156 17.35 -5.92 17.11
N ALA A 157 16.58 -5.93 18.20
CA ALA A 157 17.06 -6.28 19.54
C ALA A 157 17.48 -7.76 19.66
N THR A 158 16.93 -8.65 18.83
CA THR A 158 17.35 -10.07 18.83
C THR A 158 18.76 -10.28 18.27
N LYS A 159 19.32 -9.31 17.51
CA LYS A 159 20.69 -9.42 16.96
C LYS A 159 21.77 -9.36 18.03
N THR A 160 21.46 -8.81 19.20
CA THR A 160 22.38 -8.69 20.33
C THR A 160 22.07 -9.71 21.43
N ALA A 161 21.15 -10.64 21.18
CA ALA A 161 20.81 -11.71 22.11
C ALA A 161 21.83 -12.85 22.01
N ASP A 162 22.36 -13.28 23.14
CA ASP A 162 23.26 -14.42 23.28
C ASP A 162 22.49 -15.69 23.74
N ALA A 163 23.19 -16.82 23.86
CA ALA A 163 22.57 -18.09 24.23
C ALA A 163 22.21 -18.22 25.74
N SER A 164 22.36 -17.16 26.54
CA SER A 164 21.97 -17.15 27.96
C SER A 164 20.46 -17.15 28.17
N ALA A 165 20.04 -17.34 29.43
CA ALA A 165 18.65 -17.17 29.83
C ALA A 165 18.11 -15.75 29.53
N SER A 166 18.93 -14.72 29.77
CA SER A 166 18.57 -13.33 29.44
C SER A 166 18.44 -13.11 27.92
N GLY A 167 19.32 -13.71 27.12
CA GLY A 167 19.21 -13.66 25.66
C GLY A 167 17.95 -14.35 25.14
N ARG A 168 17.60 -15.52 25.68
CA ARG A 168 16.34 -16.21 25.35
C ARG A 168 15.10 -15.39 25.73
N GLU A 169 15.11 -14.73 26.87
CA GLU A 169 14.02 -13.84 27.30
C GLU A 169 13.84 -12.65 26.33
N LYS A 170 14.95 -12.04 25.88
CA LYS A 170 14.91 -10.98 24.85
C LYS A 170 14.30 -11.47 23.53
N ILE A 171 14.65 -12.68 23.11
CA ILE A 171 14.08 -13.30 21.89
C ILE A 171 12.58 -13.55 22.06
N GLN A 172 12.15 -14.07 23.21
CA GLN A 172 10.73 -14.32 23.46
C GLN A 172 9.92 -13.02 23.47
N LYS A 173 10.40 -12.00 24.18
CA LYS A 173 9.77 -10.68 24.17
C LYS A 173 9.66 -10.10 22.75
N ALA A 174 10.70 -10.26 21.94
CA ALA A 174 10.67 -9.81 20.55
C ALA A 174 9.62 -10.56 19.71
N ARG A 175 9.46 -11.87 19.92
CA ARG A 175 8.38 -12.65 19.28
C ARG A 175 7.01 -12.13 19.66
N ASP A 176 6.76 -11.92 20.94
CA ASP A 176 5.46 -11.43 21.43
C ASP A 176 5.13 -10.03 20.86
N GLU A 177 6.14 -9.15 20.77
CA GLU A 177 5.99 -7.83 20.16
C GLU A 177 5.72 -7.90 18.64
N ILE A 178 6.36 -8.83 17.94
CA ILE A 178 6.14 -9.07 16.50
C ILE A 178 4.74 -9.65 16.25
N ASP A 179 4.30 -10.64 17.04
CA ASP A 179 2.97 -11.25 16.93
C ASP A 179 1.85 -10.25 17.23
N SER A 180 2.07 -9.39 18.23
CA SER A 180 1.18 -8.27 18.52
C SER A 180 1.09 -7.28 17.35
N ALA A 181 2.23 -6.95 16.72
CA ALA A 181 2.27 -6.08 15.57
C ALA A 181 1.59 -6.70 14.34
N LEU A 182 1.77 -8.00 14.09
CA LEU A 182 1.10 -8.76 13.03
C LEU A 182 -0.43 -8.79 13.21
N THR A 183 -0.89 -9.00 14.44
CA THR A 183 -2.31 -8.97 14.79
C THR A 183 -2.90 -7.58 14.55
N THR A 184 -2.15 -6.54 14.94
CA THR A 184 -2.53 -5.14 14.70
C THR A 184 -2.60 -4.85 13.19
N ALA A 185 -1.57 -5.22 12.43
CA ALA A 185 -1.52 -5.03 10.98
C ALA A 185 -2.66 -5.75 10.26
N THR A 186 -3.01 -6.98 10.69
CA THR A 186 -4.16 -7.73 10.15
C THR A 186 -5.47 -7.00 10.39
N THR A 187 -5.66 -6.47 11.59
CA THR A 187 -6.86 -5.70 11.95
C THR A 187 -6.95 -4.40 11.14
N LEU A 188 -5.85 -3.67 11.04
CA LEU A 188 -5.76 -2.44 10.25
C LEU A 188 -5.95 -2.70 8.76
N GLY A 189 -5.47 -3.82 8.24
CA GLY A 189 -5.70 -4.26 6.86
C GLY A 189 -7.19 -4.42 6.56
N LYS A 190 -7.93 -5.15 7.41
CA LYS A 190 -9.39 -5.30 7.27
C LYS A 190 -10.15 -3.97 7.35
N GLN A 191 -9.71 -3.08 8.25
CA GLN A 191 -10.27 -1.73 8.35
C GLN A 191 -9.98 -0.91 7.09
N SER A 192 -8.78 -1.03 6.53
CA SER A 192 -8.39 -0.39 5.27
C SER A 192 -9.25 -0.87 4.11
N ASP A 193 -9.41 -2.19 3.95
CA ASP A 193 -10.24 -2.77 2.88
C ASP A 193 -11.68 -2.27 2.96
N THR A 194 -12.23 -2.22 4.18
CA THR A 194 -13.57 -1.68 4.43
C THR A 194 -13.66 -0.21 4.01
N LEU A 195 -12.68 0.60 4.41
CA LEU A 195 -12.64 2.03 4.13
C LEU A 195 -12.46 2.32 2.64
N VAL A 196 -11.58 1.56 1.95
CA VAL A 196 -11.38 1.63 0.51
C VAL A 196 -12.67 1.29 -0.23
N ASN A 197 -13.37 0.23 0.16
CA ASN A 197 -14.62 -0.16 -0.48
C ASN A 197 -15.72 0.90 -0.31
N GLN A 198 -15.86 1.47 0.89
CA GLN A 198 -16.82 2.54 1.16
C GLN A 198 -16.47 3.82 0.39
N MET A 199 -15.19 4.19 0.36
CA MET A 199 -14.69 5.35 -0.40
C MET A 199 -14.93 5.15 -1.90
N ASN A 200 -14.54 4.01 -2.47
CA ASN A 200 -14.73 3.72 -3.89
C ASN A 200 -16.21 3.80 -4.27
N LYS A 201 -17.09 3.18 -3.48
CA LYS A 201 -18.54 3.26 -3.69
C LYS A 201 -19.04 4.71 -3.68
N TYR A 202 -18.58 5.51 -2.72
CA TYR A 202 -18.95 6.92 -2.63
C TYR A 202 -18.43 7.73 -3.83
N CYS A 203 -17.19 7.50 -4.25
CA CYS A 203 -16.55 8.17 -5.37
C CYS A 203 -17.14 7.81 -6.73
N SER A 204 -17.79 6.65 -6.87
CA SER A 204 -18.49 6.24 -8.08
C SER A 204 -19.93 6.77 -8.20
N GLN A 205 -20.48 7.37 -7.14
CA GLN A 205 -21.82 7.96 -7.19
C GLN A 205 -21.78 9.31 -7.93
N PRO A 206 -22.75 9.58 -8.83
CA PRO A 206 -22.92 10.89 -9.44
C PRO A 206 -23.13 11.96 -8.36
N GLU A 207 -22.81 13.21 -8.70
CA GLU A 207 -22.98 14.37 -7.81
C GLU A 207 -24.44 14.73 -7.58
#